data_AF-A0A1Q9TJM6-F1
#
_entry.id   AF-A0A1Q9TJM6-F1
#
_cell.length_a   1.000
_cell.length_b   1.000
_cell.length_c   1.000
_cell.angle_alpha   90.00
_cell.angle_beta   90.00
_cell.angle_gamma   90.00
#
_symmetry.space_group_name_H-M   'P 1'
#
loop_
_entity.id
_entity.type
_entity.pdbx_description
1 polymer ?
#
loop_
_entity_poly.entity_id
_entity_poly.type
_entity_poly.pdbx_seq_one_letter_code
_entity_poly.pdbx_strand_id
1 'polypeptide(L)'
;MDAPRAELRTVAGESELRFERRLAHPVPKVWRSITDPIELEHWFPVLVEADLRVGGYVRFTFLDAPEAAGGGGEGEVTEYDPPRVFGFRWGGDELRFELGPDGPGSLLVFTQGLGGGALGRLGAARDAHGWDVCLAALEARLARRHFEEPQDHLGSVERYVDAFGLGEGEVESADEGLAVRFARDLLWRSLDSVWEVATGGDEPRVGAAPPTRLTNGYVPTGLVTGCAPPRALEYAWLYEGELAGTVLWEFAHEPELGTRVELTQTVPDGLSGLLPVMLAAWQTHLELFFAAVNGDERRPWPRDRTEELRRRYDERLT
;
A
#
# COMPACT_ATOMS: atom_id res chain seq x y z
N MET A 1 -8.00 6.74 18.52
CA MET A 1 -7.34 6.25 17.30
C MET A 1 -6.34 7.31 16.91
N ASP A 2 -5.07 6.94 16.79
CA ASP A 2 -4.00 7.88 16.48
C ASP A 2 -4.06 8.26 14.99
N ALA A 3 -3.81 9.53 14.72
CA ALA A 3 -3.72 10.05 13.35
C ALA A 3 -2.48 9.48 12.62
N PRO A 4 -2.51 9.38 11.28
CA PRO A 4 -1.33 9.08 10.47
C PRO A 4 -0.13 9.93 10.90
N ARG A 5 1.00 9.30 11.16
CA ARG A 5 2.26 9.94 11.59
C ARG A 5 3.31 10.02 10.49
N ALA A 6 3.05 9.36 9.36
CA ALA A 6 3.85 9.43 8.15
C ALA A 6 3.23 10.39 7.15
N GLU A 7 4.08 11.06 6.38
CA GLU A 7 3.70 11.82 5.20
C GLU A 7 4.24 11.13 3.95
N LEU A 8 3.39 10.89 2.96
CA LEU A 8 3.81 10.49 1.62
C LEU A 8 4.10 11.74 0.79
N ARG A 9 5.32 11.85 0.28
CA ARG A 9 5.83 12.99 -0.49
C ARG A 9 6.32 12.52 -1.85
N THR A 10 6.33 13.43 -2.82
CA THR A 10 7.02 13.23 -4.10
C THR A 10 8.23 14.14 -4.15
N VAL A 11 9.43 13.56 -4.20
CA VAL A 11 10.70 14.27 -4.22
C VAL A 11 11.44 13.91 -5.51
N ALA A 12 11.67 14.91 -6.37
CA ALA A 12 12.31 14.73 -7.68
C ALA A 12 11.66 13.65 -8.58
N GLY A 13 10.35 13.42 -8.42
CA GLY A 13 9.59 12.42 -9.18
C GLY A 13 9.47 11.06 -8.49
N GLU A 14 10.24 10.83 -7.43
CA GLU A 14 10.20 9.59 -6.64
C GLU A 14 9.28 9.72 -5.43
N SER A 15 8.70 8.61 -4.98
CA SER A 15 7.83 8.59 -3.80
C SER A 15 8.63 8.35 -2.53
N GLU A 16 8.32 9.10 -1.48
CA GLU A 16 9.06 9.08 -0.21
C GLU A 16 8.09 9.10 0.98
N LEU A 17 8.26 8.19 1.94
CA LEU A 17 7.63 8.30 3.25
C LEU A 17 8.55 9.06 4.20
N ARG A 18 7.99 10.03 4.93
CA ARG A 18 8.70 10.78 5.97
C ARG A 18 8.00 10.68 7.32
N PHE A 19 8.78 10.46 8.36
CA PHE A 19 8.37 10.42 9.75
C PHE A 19 9.21 11.38 10.58
N GLU A 20 8.58 12.02 11.57
CA GLU A 20 9.27 12.81 12.58
C GLU A 20 8.95 12.27 13.97
N ARG A 21 10.00 12.07 14.79
CA ARG A 21 9.89 11.60 16.18
C ARG A 21 10.71 12.50 17.10
N ARG A 22 10.02 13.17 18.02
CA ARG A 22 10.66 13.90 19.13
C ARG A 22 10.90 12.94 20.29
N LEU A 23 12.16 12.67 20.58
CA LEU A 23 12.59 11.68 21.56
C LEU A 23 13.16 12.37 22.79
N ALA A 24 12.72 11.99 23.98
CA ALA A 24 13.21 12.53 25.27
C ALA A 24 14.60 11.96 25.67
N HIS A 25 15.46 11.73 24.69
CA HIS A 25 16.75 11.08 24.84
C HIS A 25 17.83 11.83 24.06
N PRO A 26 19.06 11.90 24.58
CA PRO A 26 20.12 12.65 23.92
C PRO A 26 20.58 11.92 22.65
N VAL A 27 21.03 12.70 21.65
CA VAL A 27 21.51 12.23 20.35
C VAL A 27 22.42 11.00 20.44
N PRO A 28 23.46 10.92 21.31
CA PRO A 28 24.33 9.74 21.36
C PRO A 28 23.61 8.44 21.75
N LYS A 29 22.54 8.52 22.55
CA LYS A 29 21.75 7.34 22.94
C LYS A 29 20.90 6.85 21.77
N VAL A 30 20.22 7.77 21.08
CA VAL A 30 19.38 7.42 19.93
C VAL A 30 20.24 6.94 18.76
N TRP A 31 21.37 7.59 18.51
CA TRP A 31 22.35 7.19 17.50
C TRP A 31 22.75 5.73 17.67
N ARG A 32 23.14 5.34 18.88
CA ARG A 32 23.46 3.94 19.17
C ARG A 32 22.29 3.00 18.83
N SER A 33 21.06 3.37 19.18
CA SER A 33 19.89 2.52 18.90
C SER A 33 19.56 2.34 17.42
N ILE A 34 20.02 3.23 16.54
CA ILE A 34 19.79 3.13 15.08
C ILE A 34 21.00 2.61 14.30
N THR A 35 22.18 2.48 14.92
CA THR A 35 23.40 1.99 14.24
C THR A 35 24.01 0.72 14.83
N ASP A 36 23.78 0.43 16.12
CA ASP A 36 24.30 -0.77 16.79
C ASP A 36 23.41 -1.97 16.42
N PRO A 37 23.91 -3.01 15.74
CA PRO A 37 23.13 -4.20 15.37
C PRO A 37 22.37 -4.83 16.53
N ILE A 38 22.96 -4.84 17.73
CA ILE A 38 22.34 -5.41 18.93
C ILE A 38 21.12 -4.58 19.36
N GLU A 39 21.16 -3.27 19.16
CA GLU A 39 20.02 -2.41 19.48
C GLU A 39 18.96 -2.41 18.36
N LEU A 40 19.36 -2.54 17.09
CA LEU A 40 18.46 -2.64 15.94
C LEU A 40 17.54 -3.86 16.03
N GLU A 41 18.05 -5.02 16.47
CA GLU A 41 17.28 -6.26 16.67
C GLU A 41 16.01 -6.07 17.53
N HIS A 42 15.97 -5.04 18.38
CA HIS A 42 14.84 -4.80 19.27
C HIS A 42 13.65 -4.05 18.65
N TRP A 43 13.79 -3.47 17.47
CA TRP A 43 12.75 -2.62 16.88
C TRP A 43 12.74 -2.58 15.35
N PHE A 44 13.87 -2.84 14.70
CA PHE A 44 13.97 -2.92 13.25
C PHE A 44 13.35 -4.24 12.77
N PRO A 45 12.64 -4.27 11.63
CA PRO A 45 11.86 -5.44 11.21
C PRO A 45 12.70 -6.69 10.87
N VAL A 46 14.03 -6.55 10.75
CA VAL A 46 14.96 -7.62 10.40
C VAL A 46 16.26 -7.48 11.17
N LEU A 47 17.03 -8.56 11.29
CA LEU A 47 18.41 -8.46 11.75
C LEU A 47 19.24 -7.72 10.71
N VAL A 48 20.14 -6.84 11.19
CA VAL A 48 20.99 -6.00 10.35
C VAL A 48 22.45 -6.22 10.72
N GLU A 49 23.25 -6.67 9.77
CA GLU A 49 24.71 -6.64 9.86
C GLU A 49 25.24 -5.58 8.90
N ALA A 50 26.00 -4.59 9.38
CA ALA A 50 26.47 -3.50 8.53
C ALA A 50 27.95 -3.17 8.74
N ASP A 51 28.67 -2.96 7.64
CA ASP A 51 29.96 -2.27 7.62
C ASP A 51 29.70 -0.76 7.59
N LEU A 52 29.76 -0.10 8.75
CA LEU A 52 29.38 1.31 8.95
C LEU A 52 30.38 2.30 8.32
N ARG A 53 30.44 2.30 6.99
CA ARG A 53 31.14 3.27 6.16
C ARG A 53 30.40 3.39 4.83
N VAL A 54 30.49 4.53 4.17
CA VAL A 54 29.92 4.69 2.83
C VAL A 54 30.49 3.63 1.88
N GLY A 55 29.60 2.94 1.15
CA GLY A 55 29.92 1.80 0.31
C GLY A 55 30.20 0.49 1.06
N GLY A 56 29.96 0.45 2.37
CA GLY A 56 29.96 -0.77 3.16
C GLY A 56 28.70 -1.60 2.91
N TYR A 57 28.81 -2.91 3.08
CA TYR A 57 27.68 -3.81 2.91
C TYR A 57 26.68 -3.68 4.07
N VAL A 58 25.42 -3.93 3.78
CA VAL A 58 24.37 -4.20 4.77
C VAL A 58 23.75 -5.55 4.44
N ARG A 59 23.64 -6.45 5.41
CA ARG A 59 22.99 -7.75 5.24
C ARG A 59 21.77 -7.80 6.14
N PHE A 60 20.65 -8.21 5.57
CA PHE A 60 19.39 -8.34 6.27
C PHE A 60 19.06 -9.82 6.48
N THR A 61 18.42 -10.16 7.59
CA THR A 61 17.95 -11.53 7.82
C THR A 61 16.60 -11.52 8.53
N PHE A 62 15.59 -12.09 7.87
CA PHE A 62 14.27 -12.32 8.46
C PHE A 62 14.32 -13.55 9.37
N LEU A 63 13.94 -13.39 10.64
CA LEU A 63 13.95 -14.48 11.63
C LEU A 63 12.81 -15.47 11.42
N ASP A 64 11.63 -15.00 11.01
CA ASP A 64 10.41 -15.80 10.94
C ASP A 64 10.10 -16.38 9.55
N ALA A 65 10.88 -16.01 8.53
CA ALA A 65 10.68 -16.47 7.15
C ALA A 65 11.98 -16.53 6.33
N PRO A 66 13.00 -17.31 6.76
CA PRO A 66 14.30 -17.36 6.09
C PRO A 66 14.26 -17.84 4.63
N GLU A 67 13.19 -18.56 4.23
CA GLU A 67 13.08 -19.21 2.91
C GLU A 67 12.03 -18.54 1.98
N ALA A 68 11.10 -17.73 2.50
CA ALA A 68 9.96 -17.23 1.72
C ALA A 68 10.23 -15.94 0.92
N ALA A 69 11.35 -15.27 1.17
CA ALA A 69 11.84 -14.16 0.36
C ALA A 69 13.36 -14.07 0.55
N GLY A 70 14.12 -14.81 -0.27
CA GLY A 70 15.59 -14.89 -0.31
C GLY A 70 16.34 -14.07 0.74
N GLY A 71 16.45 -14.61 1.97
CA GLY A 71 17.32 -14.12 3.05
C GLY A 71 17.53 -12.61 3.15
N GLY A 72 16.48 -11.80 3.33
CA GLY A 72 16.54 -10.37 3.67
C GLY A 72 17.12 -9.42 2.61
N GLY A 73 17.98 -9.92 1.73
CA GLY A 73 18.73 -9.18 0.73
C GLY A 73 20.07 -8.64 1.24
N GLU A 74 20.86 -8.17 0.28
CA GLU A 74 22.05 -7.35 0.52
C GLU A 74 21.72 -5.89 0.16
N GLY A 75 22.28 -4.97 0.94
CA GLY A 75 22.19 -3.54 0.77
C GLY A 75 23.58 -2.90 0.87
N GLU A 76 23.59 -1.58 0.74
CA GLU A 76 24.81 -0.78 0.79
C GLU A 76 24.54 0.46 1.66
N VAL A 77 25.51 0.83 2.49
CA VAL A 77 25.49 2.10 3.23
C VAL A 77 25.74 3.25 2.24
N THR A 78 24.76 4.12 2.10
CA THR A 78 24.75 5.24 1.15
C THR A 78 25.23 6.54 1.79
N GLU A 79 24.95 6.73 3.07
CA GLU A 79 25.36 7.91 3.83
C GLU A 79 25.74 7.52 5.27
N TYR A 80 26.85 8.07 5.77
CA TYR A 80 27.28 7.84 7.15
C TYR A 80 28.04 9.06 7.69
N ASP A 81 27.37 9.88 8.49
CA ASP A 81 27.91 11.05 9.18
C ASP A 81 27.58 10.96 10.68
N PRO A 82 28.36 10.22 11.50
CA PRO A 82 28.04 10.02 12.91
C PRO A 82 28.20 11.32 13.74
N PRO A 83 27.29 11.62 14.69
CA PRO A 83 26.09 10.88 15.07
C PRO A 83 24.80 11.47 14.46
N ARG A 84 24.85 11.95 13.23
CA ARG A 84 23.80 12.75 12.58
C ARG A 84 23.03 11.98 11.52
N VAL A 85 23.71 11.24 10.64
CA VAL A 85 23.05 10.59 9.50
C VAL A 85 23.53 9.17 9.29
N PHE A 86 22.56 8.25 9.17
CA PHE A 86 22.79 6.89 8.69
C PHE A 86 21.78 6.58 7.59
N GLY A 87 22.28 6.30 6.38
CA GLY A 87 21.48 5.94 5.22
C GLY A 87 21.99 4.66 4.57
N PHE A 88 21.06 3.82 4.10
CA PHE A 88 21.38 2.58 3.42
C PHE A 88 20.23 2.08 2.54
N ARG A 89 20.55 1.21 1.58
CA ARG A 89 19.56 0.57 0.70
C ARG A 89 19.05 -0.74 1.24
N TRP A 90 17.78 -1.03 0.97
CA TRP A 90 17.15 -2.31 1.28
C TRP A 90 16.03 -2.64 0.27
N GLY A 91 16.15 -3.73 -0.48
CA GLY A 91 15.06 -4.26 -1.31
C GLY A 91 14.52 -3.28 -2.37
N GLY A 92 15.37 -2.38 -2.88
CA GLY A 92 14.98 -1.31 -3.82
C GLY A 92 14.71 0.05 -3.15
N ASP A 93 14.51 0.06 -1.83
CA ASP A 93 14.26 1.28 -1.06
C ASP A 93 15.56 1.94 -0.59
N GLU A 94 15.47 3.24 -0.33
CA GLU A 94 16.50 4.06 0.28
C GLU A 94 16.03 4.47 1.69
N LEU A 95 16.63 3.89 2.74
CA LEU A 95 16.33 4.25 4.12
C LEU A 95 17.31 5.29 4.62
N ARG A 96 16.81 6.33 5.28
CA ARG A 96 17.64 7.39 5.84
C ARG A 96 17.15 7.85 7.21
N PHE A 97 18.05 7.85 8.18
CA PHE A 97 17.84 8.36 9.53
C PHE A 97 18.66 9.63 9.72
N GLU A 98 17.99 10.74 10.05
CA GLU A 98 18.62 12.01 10.43
C GLU A 98 18.33 12.35 11.88
N LEU A 99 19.37 12.72 12.61
CA LEU A 99 19.29 12.94 14.04
C LEU A 99 19.89 14.31 14.40
N GLY A 100 19.07 15.15 15.02
CA GLY A 100 19.46 16.47 15.49
C GLY A 100 19.08 16.69 16.96
N PRO A 101 19.75 17.62 17.67
CA PRO A 101 19.33 18.01 19.01
C PRO A 101 17.97 18.71 18.99
N ASP A 102 17.11 18.40 19.96
CA ASP A 102 15.83 19.09 20.19
C ASP A 102 15.63 19.29 21.71
N GLY A 103 16.04 20.47 22.19
CA GLY A 103 16.09 20.77 23.63
C GLY A 103 16.96 19.75 24.40
N PRO A 104 16.45 19.14 25.49
CA PRO A 104 17.17 18.09 26.22
C PRO A 104 17.15 16.72 25.52
N GLY A 105 16.39 16.59 24.42
CA GLY A 105 16.20 15.37 23.66
C GLY A 105 16.78 15.45 22.25
N SER A 106 16.15 14.76 21.32
CA SER A 106 16.53 14.75 19.90
C SER A 106 15.31 14.66 18.99
N LEU A 107 15.44 15.22 17.80
CA LEU A 107 14.53 14.98 16.69
C LEU A 107 15.14 13.92 15.79
N LEU A 108 14.44 12.79 15.64
CA LEU A 108 14.70 11.78 14.62
C LEU A 108 13.77 12.04 13.44
N VAL A 109 14.35 12.22 12.27
CA VAL A 109 13.65 12.20 11.00
C VAL A 109 14.00 10.90 10.30
N PHE A 110 12.99 10.09 10.02
CA PHE A 110 13.16 8.86 9.25
C PHE A 110 12.49 9.03 7.89
N THR A 111 13.20 8.61 6.86
CA THR A 111 12.77 8.68 5.48
C THR A 111 12.96 7.33 4.79
N GLN A 112 11.96 6.89 4.04
CA GLN A 112 12.04 5.75 3.11
C GLN A 112 11.71 6.26 1.70
N GLY A 113 12.71 6.31 0.83
CA GLY A 113 12.48 6.41 -0.62
C GLY A 113 11.98 5.07 -1.14
N LEU A 114 10.78 5.06 -1.73
CA LEU A 114 10.11 3.85 -2.20
C LEU A 114 10.65 3.45 -3.57
N GLY A 115 11.25 2.26 -3.65
CA GLY A 115 11.67 1.63 -4.90
C GLY A 115 10.49 1.22 -5.77
N GLY A 116 10.73 0.83 -7.02
CA GLY A 116 9.68 0.33 -7.93
C GLY A 116 8.74 1.39 -8.52
N GLY A 117 9.05 2.68 -8.34
CA GLY A 117 8.35 3.80 -8.97
C GLY A 117 6.85 3.84 -8.63
N ALA A 118 6.00 4.00 -9.65
CA ALA A 118 4.55 4.07 -9.47
C ALA A 118 3.95 2.81 -8.82
N LEU A 119 4.52 1.63 -9.07
CA LEU A 119 4.06 0.38 -8.46
C LEU A 119 4.44 0.29 -6.99
N GLY A 120 5.66 0.66 -6.62
CA GLY A 120 6.08 0.67 -5.21
C GLY A 120 5.32 1.69 -4.38
N ARG A 121 4.91 2.82 -4.96
CA ARG A 121 4.02 3.79 -4.31
C ARG A 121 2.73 3.16 -3.79
N LEU A 122 2.20 2.12 -4.43
CA LEU A 122 0.99 1.43 -3.96
C LEU A 122 1.17 0.82 -2.56
N GLY A 123 2.38 0.34 -2.26
CA GLY A 123 2.74 -0.24 -0.95
C GLY A 123 2.96 0.79 0.16
N ALA A 124 2.92 2.09 -0.13
CA ALA A 124 3.28 3.14 0.83
C ALA A 124 2.44 3.10 2.12
N ALA A 125 1.15 2.74 2.06
CA ALA A 125 0.32 2.64 3.26
C ALA A 125 0.69 1.45 4.17
N ARG A 126 1.03 0.32 3.56
CA ARG A 126 1.51 -0.89 4.25
C ARG A 126 2.84 -0.59 4.95
N ASP A 127 3.76 0.01 4.21
CA ASP A 127 5.09 0.35 4.71
C ASP A 127 5.00 1.42 5.80
N ALA A 128 4.12 2.42 5.62
CA ALA A 128 3.90 3.46 6.62
C ALA A 128 3.42 2.89 7.95
N HIS A 129 2.47 1.95 7.91
CA HIS A 129 2.03 1.22 9.09
C HIS A 129 3.16 0.41 9.73
N GLY A 130 3.93 -0.35 8.93
CA GLY A 130 5.04 -1.15 9.42
C GLY A 130 6.09 -0.30 10.15
N TRP A 131 6.49 0.83 9.56
CA TRP A 131 7.42 1.76 10.18
C TRP A 131 6.88 2.46 11.42
N ASP A 132 5.57 2.75 11.48
CA ASP A 132 4.96 3.28 12.70
C ASP A 132 5.12 2.32 13.86
N VAL A 133 4.89 1.02 13.64
CA VAL A 133 5.08 -0.04 14.64
C VAL A 133 6.55 -0.10 15.05
N CYS A 134 7.48 -0.14 14.09
CA CYS A 134 8.91 -0.22 14.36
C CYS A 134 9.43 1.01 15.13
N LEU A 135 9.04 2.22 14.73
CA LEU A 135 9.43 3.46 15.40
C LEU A 135 8.80 3.59 16.80
N ALA A 136 7.59 3.07 17.00
CA ALA A 136 6.98 2.99 18.33
C ALA A 136 7.72 1.99 19.24
N ALA A 137 8.19 0.86 18.69
CA ALA A 137 9.04 -0.10 19.40
C ALA A 137 10.38 0.54 19.79
N LEU A 138 11.00 1.32 18.88
CA LEU A 138 12.20 2.11 19.17
C LEU A 138 11.98 3.08 20.34
N GLU A 139 10.89 3.85 20.31
CA GLU A 139 10.53 4.77 21.40
C GLU A 139 10.35 4.05 22.75
N ALA A 140 9.64 2.91 22.74
CA ALA A 140 9.44 2.10 23.94
C ALA A 140 10.77 1.53 24.46
N ARG A 141 11.60 0.99 23.57
CA ARG A 141 12.94 0.46 23.88
C ARG A 141 13.84 1.52 24.50
N LEU A 142 13.90 2.71 23.91
CA LEU A 142 14.65 3.84 24.44
C LEU A 142 14.15 4.25 25.83
N ALA A 143 12.84 4.26 26.05
CA ALA A 143 12.21 4.56 27.33
C ALA A 143 12.24 3.40 28.34
N ARG A 144 12.74 2.21 27.95
CA ARG A 144 12.68 0.96 28.72
C ARG A 144 11.25 0.59 29.14
N ARG A 145 10.29 0.82 28.24
CA ARG A 145 8.89 0.40 28.39
C ARG A 145 8.65 -0.90 27.64
N HIS A 146 7.69 -1.67 28.10
CA HIS A 146 7.15 -2.78 27.31
C HIS A 146 6.46 -2.20 26.07
N PHE A 147 6.70 -2.83 24.92
CA PHE A 147 6.00 -2.53 23.67
C PHE A 147 4.97 -3.62 23.42
N GLU A 148 3.73 -3.22 23.21
CA GLU A 148 2.67 -4.10 22.74
C GLU A 148 2.35 -3.70 21.31
N GLU A 149 2.40 -4.66 20.41
CA GLU A 149 2.02 -4.43 19.02
C GLU A 149 0.54 -4.04 18.93
N PRO A 150 0.19 -3.06 18.09
CA PRO A 150 -1.21 -2.71 17.86
C PRO A 150 -2.01 -3.93 17.37
N GLN A 151 -3.26 -4.09 17.79
CA GLN A 151 -4.08 -5.20 17.29
C GLN A 151 -4.78 -4.90 15.95
N ASP A 152 -5.06 -3.62 15.69
CA ASP A 152 -5.76 -3.15 14.49
C ASP A 152 -4.77 -2.82 13.36
N HIS A 153 -4.20 -3.86 12.73
CA HIS A 153 -3.27 -3.68 11.61
C HIS A 153 -4.01 -3.16 10.36
N LEU A 154 -5.10 -3.83 9.99
CA LEU A 154 -5.85 -3.54 8.77
C LEU A 154 -6.43 -2.11 8.79
N GLY A 155 -7.11 -1.72 9.87
CA GLY A 155 -7.65 -0.38 10.00
C GLY A 155 -6.56 0.70 10.02
N SER A 156 -5.34 0.38 10.47
CA SER A 156 -4.21 1.30 10.38
C SER A 156 -3.72 1.51 8.95
N VAL A 157 -3.64 0.44 8.15
CA VAL A 157 -3.28 0.56 6.73
C VAL A 157 -4.36 1.35 5.99
N GLU A 158 -5.63 1.09 6.25
CA GLU A 158 -6.75 1.83 5.62
C GLU A 158 -6.69 3.33 5.89
N ARG A 159 -6.38 3.73 7.12
CA ARG A 159 -6.16 5.15 7.46
C ARG A 159 -5.04 5.78 6.64
N TYR A 160 -3.96 5.04 6.36
CA TYR A 160 -2.90 5.52 5.48
C TYR A 160 -3.32 5.54 4.00
N VAL A 161 -4.09 4.56 3.54
CA VAL A 161 -4.66 4.55 2.18
C VAL A 161 -5.50 5.80 1.94
N ASP A 162 -6.38 6.14 2.89
CA ASP A 162 -7.19 7.35 2.84
C ASP A 162 -6.33 8.62 2.91
N ALA A 163 -5.40 8.69 3.86
CA ALA A 163 -4.55 9.88 4.07
C ALA A 163 -3.63 10.17 2.87
N PHE A 164 -3.18 9.15 2.15
CA PHE A 164 -2.30 9.27 1.00
C PHE A 164 -3.04 9.36 -0.35
N GLY A 165 -4.38 9.28 -0.34
CA GLY A 165 -5.18 9.22 -1.56
C GLY A 165 -4.90 7.99 -2.41
N LEU A 166 -4.30 6.94 -1.83
CA LEU A 166 -4.05 5.66 -2.51
C LEU A 166 -5.35 4.91 -2.78
N GLY A 167 -6.43 5.31 -2.10
CA GLY A 167 -7.80 4.88 -2.27
C GLY A 167 -8.55 5.59 -3.40
N GLU A 168 -7.92 6.47 -4.18
CA GLU A 168 -8.61 7.19 -5.25
C GLU A 168 -8.53 6.48 -6.61
N GLY A 169 -9.49 6.78 -7.49
CA GLY A 169 -9.50 6.36 -8.88
C GLY A 169 -9.17 7.51 -9.81
N GLU A 170 -8.75 7.18 -11.01
CA GLU A 170 -8.34 8.13 -12.05
C GLU A 170 -9.22 7.96 -13.30
N VAL A 171 -9.30 9.02 -14.09
CA VAL A 171 -9.99 9.01 -15.39
C VAL A 171 -8.96 9.28 -16.46
N GLU A 172 -8.85 8.37 -17.41
CA GLU A 172 -7.91 8.45 -18.53
C GLU A 172 -8.65 8.40 -19.87
N SER A 173 -8.01 8.88 -20.93
CA SER A 173 -8.50 8.68 -22.29
C SER A 173 -8.32 7.22 -22.70
N ALA A 174 -9.35 6.64 -23.33
CA ALA A 174 -9.32 5.32 -23.95
C ALA A 174 -9.50 5.44 -25.47
N ASP A 175 -9.31 4.34 -26.21
CA ASP A 175 -9.47 4.31 -27.67
C ASP A 175 -10.88 4.77 -28.11
N GLU A 176 -11.91 4.38 -27.36
CA GLU A 176 -13.31 4.74 -27.59
C GLU A 176 -13.93 5.37 -26.33
N GLY A 177 -13.42 6.54 -25.94
CA GLY A 177 -13.97 7.38 -24.88
C GLY A 177 -13.03 7.54 -23.69
N LEU A 178 -13.51 7.24 -22.50
CA LEU A 178 -12.78 7.38 -21.24
C LEU A 178 -12.62 6.01 -20.55
N ALA A 179 -11.71 5.93 -19.60
CA ALA A 179 -11.56 4.79 -18.73
C ALA A 179 -11.45 5.23 -17.27
N VAL A 180 -12.21 4.58 -16.39
CA VAL A 180 -12.02 4.66 -14.94
C VAL A 180 -10.97 3.64 -14.55
N ARG A 181 -9.88 4.08 -13.92
CA ARG A 181 -8.77 3.22 -13.48
C ARG A 181 -8.55 3.28 -11.98
N PHE A 182 -8.18 2.13 -11.44
CA PHE A 182 -7.78 1.95 -10.06
C PHE A 182 -6.59 1.01 -9.96
N ALA A 183 -5.69 1.27 -9.02
CA ALA A 183 -4.63 0.35 -8.63
C ALA A 183 -4.54 0.30 -7.10
N ARG A 184 -4.49 -0.89 -6.52
CA ARG A 184 -4.46 -1.10 -5.06
C ARG A 184 -3.45 -2.15 -4.67
N ASP A 185 -2.68 -1.85 -3.63
CA ASP A 185 -1.95 -2.87 -2.88
C ASP A 185 -2.94 -3.75 -2.10
N LEU A 186 -2.70 -5.05 -2.11
CA LEU A 186 -3.42 -6.09 -1.40
C LEU A 186 -2.52 -6.76 -0.35
N LEU A 187 -1.49 -6.04 0.11
CA LEU A 187 -0.44 -6.54 1.00
C LEU A 187 0.28 -7.77 0.41
N TRP A 188 0.89 -8.57 1.28
CA TRP A 188 1.66 -9.77 0.94
C TRP A 188 0.80 -11.02 0.69
N ARG A 189 -0.44 -10.86 0.21
CA ARG A 189 -1.38 -11.98 -0.04
C ARG A 189 -0.97 -12.75 -1.28
N SER A 190 -1.06 -14.09 -1.29
CA SER A 190 -0.74 -14.86 -2.50
C SER A 190 -1.81 -14.64 -3.58
N LEU A 191 -1.43 -14.71 -4.86
CA LEU A 191 -2.38 -14.58 -5.97
C LEU A 191 -3.52 -15.60 -5.88
N ASP A 192 -3.21 -16.84 -5.47
CA ASP A 192 -4.24 -17.87 -5.32
C ASP A 192 -5.27 -17.51 -4.24
N SER A 193 -4.82 -16.96 -3.10
CA SER A 193 -5.74 -16.53 -2.03
C SER A 193 -6.60 -15.33 -2.44
N VAL A 194 -6.00 -14.36 -3.15
CA VAL A 194 -6.75 -13.21 -3.69
C VAL A 194 -7.77 -13.68 -4.71
N TRP A 195 -7.38 -14.59 -5.60
CA TRP A 195 -8.25 -15.13 -6.63
C TRP A 195 -9.41 -15.94 -6.06
N GLU A 196 -9.15 -16.76 -5.03
CA GLU A 196 -10.19 -17.50 -4.32
C GLU A 196 -11.25 -16.56 -3.71
N VAL A 197 -10.80 -15.45 -3.09
CA VAL A 197 -11.71 -14.41 -2.59
C VAL A 197 -12.42 -13.71 -3.75
N ALA A 198 -11.73 -13.41 -4.85
CA ALA A 198 -12.31 -12.75 -6.02
C ALA A 198 -13.42 -13.58 -6.68
N THR A 199 -13.23 -14.89 -6.81
CA THR A 199 -14.23 -15.76 -7.44
C THR A 199 -15.23 -16.33 -6.44
N GLY A 200 -14.97 -16.25 -5.13
CA GLY A 200 -15.78 -16.91 -4.12
C GLY A 200 -15.78 -18.44 -4.24
N GLY A 201 -14.71 -19.00 -4.82
CA GLY A 201 -14.60 -20.43 -5.15
C GLY A 201 -15.20 -20.84 -6.49
N ASP A 202 -15.83 -19.93 -7.23
CA ASP A 202 -16.35 -20.22 -8.56
C ASP A 202 -15.21 -20.35 -9.59
N GLU A 203 -15.48 -21.08 -10.68
CA GLU A 203 -14.61 -21.17 -11.85
C GLU A 203 -15.15 -20.28 -12.99
N PRO A 204 -14.71 -19.02 -13.11
CA PRO A 204 -15.19 -18.12 -14.16
C PRO A 204 -14.76 -18.61 -15.54
N ARG A 205 -15.67 -18.50 -16.52
CA ARG A 205 -15.46 -18.91 -17.91
C ARG A 205 -16.07 -17.89 -18.86
N VAL A 206 -15.45 -17.73 -20.03
CA VAL A 206 -15.97 -16.87 -21.10
C VAL A 206 -17.40 -17.30 -21.46
N GLY A 207 -18.30 -16.32 -21.57
CA GLY A 207 -19.73 -16.53 -21.83
C GLY A 207 -20.58 -16.83 -20.58
N ALA A 208 -20.00 -16.94 -19.39
CA ALA A 208 -20.73 -17.06 -18.13
C ALA A 208 -20.96 -15.69 -17.48
N ALA A 209 -21.79 -15.64 -16.44
CA ALA A 209 -21.89 -14.46 -15.58
C ALA A 209 -20.59 -14.28 -14.77
N PRO A 210 -20.13 -13.03 -14.55
CA PRO A 210 -18.96 -12.78 -13.71
C PRO A 210 -19.24 -13.13 -12.23
N PRO A 211 -18.21 -13.54 -11.46
CA PRO A 211 -18.34 -13.78 -10.03
C PRO A 211 -18.83 -12.54 -9.28
N THR A 212 -19.76 -12.72 -8.33
CA THR A 212 -20.42 -11.59 -7.64
C THR A 212 -19.44 -10.70 -6.87
N ARG A 213 -18.30 -11.23 -6.41
CA ARG A 213 -17.29 -10.46 -5.68
C ARG A 213 -16.43 -9.56 -6.57
N LEU A 214 -16.53 -9.71 -7.90
CA LEU A 214 -15.90 -8.83 -8.89
C LEU A 214 -16.88 -7.86 -9.54
N THR A 215 -18.12 -7.79 -9.05
CA THR A 215 -19.17 -6.89 -9.55
C THR A 215 -19.70 -6.01 -8.43
N ASN A 216 -20.40 -4.93 -8.79
CA ASN A 216 -21.07 -4.06 -7.84
C ASN A 216 -22.51 -3.76 -8.30
N GLY A 217 -23.33 -3.18 -7.40
CA GLY A 217 -24.74 -2.89 -7.68
C GLY A 217 -25.03 -1.65 -8.53
N TYR A 218 -24.01 -0.91 -8.97
CA TYR A 218 -24.12 0.34 -9.73
C TYR A 218 -23.76 0.18 -11.20
N VAL A 219 -22.96 -0.84 -11.53
CA VAL A 219 -22.52 -1.14 -12.89
C VAL A 219 -23.12 -2.50 -13.31
N PRO A 220 -24.25 -2.51 -14.05
CA PRO A 220 -24.87 -3.74 -14.52
C PRO A 220 -23.91 -4.55 -15.39
N THR A 221 -23.87 -5.87 -15.20
CA THR A 221 -22.91 -6.74 -15.88
C THR A 221 -23.54 -7.54 -17.00
N GLY A 222 -22.84 -7.64 -18.12
CA GLY A 222 -23.03 -8.65 -19.15
C GLY A 222 -22.25 -9.94 -18.83
N LEU A 223 -21.77 -10.61 -19.88
CA LEU A 223 -21.04 -11.87 -19.76
C LEU A 223 -19.53 -11.64 -19.70
N VAL A 224 -18.82 -12.61 -19.12
CA VAL A 224 -17.35 -12.69 -19.16
C VAL A 224 -16.87 -12.78 -20.60
N THR A 225 -15.99 -11.86 -20.99
CA THR A 225 -15.38 -11.76 -22.33
C THR A 225 -13.96 -12.32 -22.36
N GLY A 226 -13.25 -12.29 -21.23
CA GLY A 226 -11.90 -12.81 -21.07
C GLY A 226 -11.67 -13.40 -19.68
N CYS A 227 -10.90 -14.48 -19.59
CA CYS A 227 -10.57 -15.12 -18.31
C CYS A 227 -9.18 -15.76 -18.39
N ALA A 228 -8.28 -15.35 -17.50
CA ALA A 228 -6.94 -15.89 -17.35
C ALA A 228 -6.61 -16.09 -15.86
N PRO A 229 -7.14 -17.13 -15.20
CA PRO A 229 -6.89 -17.37 -13.77
C PRO A 229 -5.41 -17.64 -13.48
N PRO A 230 -4.86 -17.18 -12.33
CA PRO A 230 -5.47 -16.32 -11.31
C PRO A 230 -5.20 -14.82 -11.55
N ARG A 231 -4.94 -14.40 -12.80
CA ARG A 231 -4.37 -13.09 -13.12
C ARG A 231 -5.34 -12.09 -13.70
N ALA A 232 -6.38 -12.51 -14.42
CA ALA A 232 -7.29 -11.56 -15.03
C ALA A 232 -8.70 -12.11 -15.24
N LEU A 233 -9.69 -11.22 -15.11
CA LEU A 233 -11.06 -11.44 -15.54
C LEU A 233 -11.59 -10.18 -16.23
N GLU A 234 -12.11 -10.34 -17.44
CA GLU A 234 -12.78 -9.27 -18.17
C GLU A 234 -14.24 -9.66 -18.42
N TYR A 235 -15.15 -8.70 -18.25
CA TYR A 235 -16.55 -8.87 -18.59
C TYR A 235 -17.16 -7.60 -19.17
N ALA A 236 -18.21 -7.76 -19.96
CA ALA A 236 -18.99 -6.65 -20.49
C ALA A 236 -19.77 -5.94 -19.36
N TRP A 237 -19.93 -4.63 -19.43
CA TRP A 237 -20.92 -3.91 -18.63
C TRP A 237 -22.00 -3.26 -19.51
N LEU A 238 -23.19 -3.10 -18.93
CA LEU A 238 -24.40 -2.72 -19.66
C LEU A 238 -24.92 -1.37 -19.16
N TYR A 239 -25.42 -0.55 -20.09
CA TYR A 239 -26.18 0.67 -19.81
C TYR A 239 -27.56 0.54 -20.47
N GLU A 240 -28.62 0.69 -19.69
CA GLU A 240 -30.01 0.51 -20.16
C GLU A 240 -30.27 -0.85 -20.87
N GLY A 241 -29.51 -1.88 -20.51
CA GLY A 241 -29.62 -3.24 -21.08
C GLY A 241 -28.77 -3.49 -22.32
N GLU A 242 -28.11 -2.47 -22.87
CA GLU A 242 -27.24 -2.55 -24.03
C GLU A 242 -25.76 -2.57 -23.62
N LEU A 243 -24.91 -3.17 -24.45
CA LEU A 243 -23.46 -3.20 -24.23
C LEU A 243 -22.89 -1.78 -24.22
N ALA A 244 -22.26 -1.39 -23.10
CA ALA A 244 -21.66 -0.08 -22.94
C ALA A 244 -20.13 -0.11 -22.95
N GLY A 245 -19.51 -1.19 -22.47
CA GLY A 245 -18.06 -1.33 -22.46
C GLY A 245 -17.62 -2.59 -21.72
N THR A 246 -16.41 -2.57 -21.18
CA THR A 246 -15.82 -3.69 -20.42
C THR A 246 -15.33 -3.23 -19.06
N VAL A 247 -15.30 -4.19 -18.13
CA VAL A 247 -14.61 -4.08 -16.84
C VAL A 247 -13.55 -5.16 -16.83
N LEU A 248 -12.30 -4.75 -16.65
CA LEU A 248 -11.12 -5.60 -16.57
C LEU A 248 -10.56 -5.53 -15.15
N TRP A 249 -10.44 -6.70 -14.54
CA TRP A 249 -9.71 -6.94 -13.30
C TRP A 249 -8.38 -7.62 -13.64
N GLU A 250 -7.28 -7.06 -13.16
CA GLU A 250 -5.95 -7.63 -13.29
C GLU A 250 -5.29 -7.77 -11.91
N PHE A 251 -4.65 -8.90 -11.68
CA PHE A 251 -3.96 -9.24 -10.44
C PHE A 251 -2.52 -9.59 -10.74
N ALA A 252 -1.60 -8.98 -9.98
CA ALA A 252 -0.18 -9.21 -10.11
C ALA A 252 0.44 -9.37 -8.73
N HIS A 253 1.43 -10.25 -8.64
CA HIS A 253 2.30 -10.36 -7.46
C HIS A 253 3.73 -10.19 -7.92
N GLU A 254 4.44 -9.29 -7.26
CA GLU A 254 5.86 -9.05 -7.45
C GLU A 254 6.55 -9.30 -6.10
N PRO A 255 7.59 -10.16 -6.04
CA PRO A 255 8.20 -10.56 -4.77
C PRO A 255 8.67 -9.40 -3.89
N GLU A 256 9.12 -8.30 -4.48
CA GLU A 256 9.63 -7.12 -3.77
C GLU A 256 8.56 -6.06 -3.47
N LEU A 257 7.44 -6.05 -4.23
CA LEU A 257 6.42 -4.99 -4.12
C LEU A 257 5.13 -5.48 -3.46
N GLY A 258 4.87 -6.79 -3.46
CA GLY A 258 3.66 -7.40 -2.94
C GLY A 258 2.62 -7.69 -4.02
N THR A 259 1.37 -7.87 -3.60
CA THR A 259 0.27 -8.19 -4.50
C THR A 259 -0.58 -6.98 -4.74
N ARG A 260 -0.99 -6.77 -5.98
CA ARG A 260 -1.86 -5.67 -6.37
C ARG A 260 -3.03 -6.14 -7.20
N VAL A 261 -4.07 -5.31 -7.20
CA VAL A 261 -5.18 -5.37 -8.15
C VAL A 261 -5.25 -4.06 -8.92
N GLU A 262 -5.47 -4.20 -10.22
CA GLU A 262 -5.77 -3.11 -11.13
C GLU A 262 -7.18 -3.33 -11.70
N LEU A 263 -7.99 -2.27 -11.69
CA LEU A 263 -9.33 -2.28 -12.25
C LEU A 263 -9.45 -1.19 -13.30
N THR A 264 -9.90 -1.58 -14.50
CA THR A 264 -10.19 -0.67 -15.59
C THR A 264 -11.64 -0.87 -16.04
N GLN A 265 -12.44 0.20 -16.07
CA GLN A 265 -13.75 0.20 -16.72
C GLN A 265 -13.74 1.20 -17.87
N THR A 266 -14.05 0.74 -19.09
CA THR A 266 -14.23 1.64 -20.24
C THR A 266 -15.59 2.33 -20.19
N VAL A 267 -15.63 3.59 -20.58
CA VAL A 267 -16.81 4.47 -20.51
C VAL A 267 -16.92 5.24 -21.83
N PRO A 268 -17.95 4.98 -22.66
CA PRO A 268 -18.18 5.75 -23.88
C PRO A 268 -18.38 7.24 -23.59
N ASP A 269 -17.98 8.11 -24.53
CA ASP A 269 -18.07 9.58 -24.38
C ASP A 269 -19.47 10.07 -23.96
N GLY A 270 -20.52 9.47 -24.52
CA GLY A 270 -21.91 9.80 -24.22
C GLY A 270 -22.35 9.47 -22.80
N LEU A 271 -21.56 8.72 -22.04
CA LEU A 271 -21.84 8.27 -20.68
C LEU A 271 -20.87 8.86 -19.63
N SER A 272 -20.08 9.88 -20.01
CA SER A 272 -19.16 10.58 -19.10
C SER A 272 -19.83 11.19 -17.85
N GLY A 273 -21.12 11.51 -17.92
CA GLY A 273 -21.91 11.95 -16.76
C GLY A 273 -22.04 10.91 -15.63
N LEU A 274 -21.71 9.64 -15.89
CA LEU A 274 -21.73 8.56 -14.90
C LEU A 274 -20.43 8.43 -14.11
N LEU A 275 -19.35 9.12 -14.51
CA LEU A 275 -18.02 8.97 -13.92
C LEU A 275 -18.00 9.16 -12.39
N PRO A 276 -18.65 10.19 -11.78
CA PRO A 276 -18.65 10.33 -10.33
C PRO A 276 -19.26 9.13 -9.59
N VAL A 277 -20.33 8.55 -10.16
CA VAL A 277 -21.00 7.37 -9.59
C VAL A 277 -20.12 6.12 -9.75
N MET A 278 -19.52 5.92 -10.92
CA MET A 278 -18.65 4.76 -11.20
C MET A 278 -17.39 4.78 -10.32
N LEU A 279 -16.72 5.93 -10.21
CA LEU A 279 -15.55 6.10 -9.34
C LEU A 279 -15.90 5.81 -7.88
N ALA A 280 -17.01 6.35 -7.38
CA ALA A 280 -17.44 6.12 -6.01
C ALA A 280 -17.81 4.66 -5.73
N ALA A 281 -18.52 4.02 -6.66
CA ALA A 281 -18.92 2.63 -6.55
C ALA A 281 -17.70 1.71 -6.54
N TRP A 282 -16.75 1.91 -7.46
CA TRP A 282 -15.55 1.09 -7.52
C TRP A 282 -14.59 1.32 -6.36
N GLN A 283 -14.41 2.57 -5.92
CA GLN A 283 -13.62 2.82 -4.72
C GLN A 283 -14.24 2.11 -3.51
N THR A 284 -15.56 2.25 -3.29
CA THR A 284 -16.24 1.54 -2.21
C THR A 284 -16.06 0.03 -2.32
N HIS A 285 -16.19 -0.51 -3.53
CA HIS A 285 -16.02 -1.94 -3.78
C HIS A 285 -14.60 -2.41 -3.46
N LEU A 286 -13.59 -1.65 -3.87
CA LEU A 286 -12.19 -1.96 -3.62
C LEU A 286 -11.83 -1.84 -2.14
N GLU A 287 -12.44 -0.91 -1.39
CA GLU A 287 -12.32 -0.86 0.09
C GLU A 287 -12.86 -2.16 0.73
N LEU A 288 -14.04 -2.63 0.29
CA LEU A 288 -14.62 -3.90 0.78
C LEU A 288 -13.80 -5.12 0.34
N PHE A 289 -13.30 -5.11 -0.89
CA PHE A 289 -12.50 -6.20 -1.45
C PHE A 289 -11.16 -6.32 -0.73
N PHE A 290 -10.48 -5.20 -0.49
CA PHE A 290 -9.26 -5.14 0.31
C PHE A 290 -9.48 -5.72 1.71
N ALA A 291 -10.57 -5.35 2.39
CA ALA A 291 -10.91 -5.90 3.70
C ALA A 291 -11.16 -7.42 3.64
N ALA A 292 -11.94 -7.89 2.66
CA ALA A 292 -12.28 -9.31 2.51
C ALA A 292 -11.06 -10.18 2.21
N VAL A 293 -10.16 -9.73 1.31
CA VAL A 293 -8.88 -10.39 1.01
C VAL A 293 -8.00 -10.50 2.27
N ASN A 294 -8.20 -9.61 3.24
CA ASN A 294 -7.51 -9.59 4.51
C ASN A 294 -8.27 -10.22 5.68
N GLY A 295 -9.35 -10.96 5.39
CA GLY A 295 -10.12 -11.73 6.38
C GLY A 295 -11.21 -10.93 7.10
N ASP A 296 -11.47 -9.69 6.70
CA ASP A 296 -12.52 -8.83 7.26
C ASP A 296 -13.68 -8.68 6.27
N GLU A 297 -14.68 -9.57 6.38
CA GLU A 297 -15.88 -9.48 5.55
C GLU A 297 -16.87 -8.44 6.07
N ARG A 298 -16.91 -7.28 5.40
CA ARG A 298 -17.79 -6.17 5.76
C ARG A 298 -19.10 -6.21 4.96
N ARG A 299 -20.22 -6.37 5.67
CA ARG A 299 -21.58 -6.31 5.12
C ARG A 299 -22.51 -5.55 6.07
N PRO A 300 -23.55 -4.87 5.57
CA PRO A 300 -23.96 -4.73 4.16
C PRO A 300 -23.13 -3.67 3.40
N TRP A 301 -23.42 -3.47 2.11
CA TRP A 301 -22.81 -2.42 1.29
C TRP A 301 -22.96 -1.03 1.95
N PRO A 302 -21.88 -0.24 2.12
CA PRO A 302 -21.93 1.03 2.82
C PRO A 302 -22.41 2.15 1.88
N ARG A 303 -23.74 2.31 1.75
CA ARG A 303 -24.34 3.30 0.84
C ARG A 303 -23.93 4.74 1.16
N ASP A 304 -23.80 5.07 2.44
CA ASP A 304 -23.40 6.41 2.88
C ASP A 304 -21.97 6.76 2.42
N ARG A 305 -21.05 5.78 2.49
CA ARG A 305 -19.68 5.91 1.98
C ARG A 305 -19.66 6.11 0.47
N THR A 306 -20.46 5.36 -0.28
CA THR A 306 -20.56 5.56 -1.74
C THR A 306 -21.09 6.95 -2.10
N GLU A 307 -22.10 7.45 -1.37
CA GLU A 307 -22.66 8.77 -1.61
C GLU A 307 -21.69 9.90 -1.24
N GLU A 308 -20.93 9.75 -0.15
CA GLU A 308 -19.83 10.65 0.23
C GLU A 308 -18.78 10.74 -0.89
N LEU A 309 -18.28 9.59 -1.33
CA LEU A 309 -17.28 9.51 -2.41
C LEU A 309 -17.81 10.08 -3.72
N ARG A 310 -19.09 9.82 -4.05
CA ARG A 310 -19.72 10.36 -5.26
C ARG A 310 -19.65 11.88 -5.29
N ARG A 311 -20.00 12.55 -4.18
CA ARG A 311 -19.93 14.02 -4.08
C ARG A 311 -18.49 14.51 -4.24
N ARG A 312 -17.53 13.84 -3.60
CA ARG A 312 -16.11 14.17 -3.72
C ARG A 312 -15.60 14.06 -5.15
N TYR A 313 -15.97 12.99 -5.87
CA TYR A 313 -15.58 12.82 -7.28
C TYR A 313 -16.29 13.81 -8.20
N ASP A 314 -17.56 14.14 -7.93
CA ASP A 314 -18.33 15.14 -8.67
C ASP A 314 -17.67 16.52 -8.59
N GLU A 315 -17.26 16.93 -7.38
CA GLU A 315 -16.51 18.16 -7.14
C GLU A 315 -15.13 18.15 -7.81
N ARG A 316 -14.47 17.00 -7.90
CA ARG A 316 -13.12 16.88 -8.51
C ARG A 316 -13.15 16.90 -10.04
N LEU A 317 -14.25 16.45 -10.65
CA LEU A 317 -14.41 16.37 -12.11
C LEU A 317 -15.07 17.61 -12.73
N THR A 318 -15.56 18.53 -11.89
CA THR A 318 -16.16 19.83 -12.30
C THR A 318 -15.10 20.93 -12.36
#